data_AF-A0A9N8P9Z2-F1
#
_entry.id   AF-A0A9N8P9Z2-F1
#
_cell.length_a   1.000
_cell.length_b   1.000
_cell.length_c   1.000
_cell.angle_alpha   90.00
_cell.angle_beta   90.00
_cell.angle_gamma   90.00
#
_symmetry.space_group_name_H-M   'P 1'
#
loop_
_entity.id
_entity.type
_entity.pdbx_description
1 polymer ?
#
loop_
_entity_poly.entity_id
_entity_poly.type
_entity_poly.pdbx_seq_one_letter_code
_entity_poly.pdbx_strand_id
1 'polypeptide(L)'
;MRIAFDLGLHIDSAGYVAQGILTVAEARARQVAFWGCYLSNLLWSFHLGRPFSLDDSEVTVPKPDPKTLPTNPTWQPYSIPSLQFVPGTTQHDASQLPDITPQIFHHWIFLCQNIAVVGHALYSYTSISKPALQELCEETTTELFHWKDSLPPHLQIDTSDTGTVKLPQLLMLHMEYHHLQIFLHRPWTSSQLQPQPLQGAGVHHARHVCATSATEIARLLRIYENQYTFRFINRD
;
A
#
# COMPACT_ATOMS: atom_id res chain seq x y z
N MET A 1 4.99 -13.43 -9.39
CA MET A 1 3.60 -13.88 -9.67
C MET A 1 3.50 -15.26 -10.30
N ARG A 2 4.20 -15.56 -11.41
CA ARG A 2 4.08 -16.87 -12.08
C ARG A 2 4.22 -18.08 -11.15
N ILE A 3 5.24 -18.10 -10.29
CA ILE A 3 5.43 -19.17 -9.30
C ILE A 3 4.25 -19.28 -8.32
N ALA A 4 3.63 -18.18 -7.91
CA ALA A 4 2.46 -18.23 -7.03
C ALA A 4 1.25 -18.88 -7.71
N PHE A 5 1.12 -18.70 -9.03
CA PHE A 5 0.12 -19.40 -9.85
C PHE A 5 0.47 -20.88 -10.04
N ASP A 6 1.72 -21.18 -10.38
CA ASP A 6 2.20 -22.56 -10.56
C ASP A 6 2.03 -23.39 -9.27
N LEU A 7 2.15 -22.77 -8.09
CA LEU A 7 1.91 -23.39 -6.78
C LEU A 7 0.42 -23.41 -6.35
N GLY A 8 -0.48 -22.89 -7.17
CA GLY A 8 -1.91 -22.82 -6.90
C GLY A 8 -2.29 -21.92 -5.72
N LEU A 9 -1.48 -20.91 -5.38
CA LEU A 9 -1.74 -20.06 -4.21
C LEU A 9 -2.93 -19.11 -4.41
N HIS A 10 -3.29 -18.84 -5.67
CA HIS A 10 -4.45 -18.05 -6.09
C HIS A 10 -5.79 -18.77 -5.89
N ILE A 11 -5.76 -20.08 -5.59
CA ILE A 11 -6.95 -20.92 -5.45
C ILE A 11 -7.44 -20.94 -3.99
N ASP A 12 -8.75 -20.80 -3.80
CA ASP A 12 -9.37 -20.96 -2.49
C ASP A 12 -9.07 -22.35 -1.90
N SER A 13 -8.49 -22.34 -0.71
CA SER A 13 -8.07 -23.55 -0.01
C SER A 13 -9.11 -24.07 0.99
N ALA A 14 -10.27 -23.43 1.14
CA ALA A 14 -11.31 -23.83 2.08
C ALA A 14 -11.78 -25.28 1.90
N GLY A 15 -11.94 -25.73 0.64
CA GLY A 15 -12.31 -27.11 0.32
C GLY A 15 -11.25 -28.13 0.77
N TYR A 16 -9.97 -27.82 0.60
CA TYR A 16 -8.86 -28.69 1.02
C TYR A 16 -8.75 -28.77 2.55
N VAL A 17 -9.07 -27.68 3.25
CA VAL A 17 -9.14 -27.67 4.72
C VAL A 17 -10.30 -28.55 5.20
N ALA A 18 -11.48 -28.42 4.59
CA ALA A 18 -12.65 -29.23 4.95
C ALA A 18 -12.43 -30.73 4.75
N GLN A 19 -11.60 -31.11 3.77
CA GLN A 19 -11.22 -32.50 3.49
C GLN A 19 -10.06 -33.00 4.37
N GLY A 20 -9.46 -32.14 5.21
CA GLY A 20 -8.30 -32.49 6.03
C GLY A 20 -6.99 -32.65 5.25
N ILE A 21 -6.94 -32.21 3.99
CA ILE A 21 -5.74 -32.24 3.14
C ILE A 21 -4.77 -31.14 3.55
N LEU A 22 -5.29 -29.97 3.92
CA LEU A 22 -4.52 -28.85 4.45
C LEU A 22 -4.96 -28.52 5.86
N THR A 23 -4.00 -28.17 6.71
CA THR A 23 -4.29 -27.52 7.98
C THR A 23 -4.73 -26.08 7.76
N VAL A 24 -5.45 -25.50 8.73
CA VAL A 24 -5.84 -24.08 8.72
C VAL A 24 -4.62 -23.16 8.64
N ALA A 25 -3.51 -23.54 9.29
CA ALA A 25 -2.27 -22.79 9.28
C ALA A 25 -1.62 -22.78 7.88
N GLU A 26 -1.59 -23.92 7.19
CA GLU A 26 -1.07 -24.01 5.82
C GLU A 26 -1.93 -23.23 4.83
N ALA A 27 -3.26 -23.36 4.89
CA ALA A 27 -4.17 -22.59 4.04
C ALA A 27 -3.99 -21.08 4.22
N ARG A 28 -3.80 -20.64 5.46
CA ARG A 28 -3.50 -19.22 5.77
C ARG A 28 -2.14 -18.79 5.25
N ALA A 29 -1.10 -19.61 5.40
CA ALA A 29 0.22 -19.30 4.86
C ALA A 29 0.16 -19.14 3.33
N ARG A 30 -0.59 -20.01 2.63
CA ARG A 30 -0.83 -19.91 1.18
C ARG A 30 -1.55 -18.60 0.81
N GLN A 31 -2.60 -18.25 1.54
CA GLN A 31 -3.35 -16.99 1.35
C GLN A 31 -2.44 -15.77 1.51
N VAL A 32 -1.72 -15.67 2.64
CA VAL A 32 -0.81 -14.54 2.91
C VAL A 32 0.30 -14.46 1.86
N ALA A 33 0.87 -15.61 1.47
CA ALA A 33 1.91 -15.66 0.44
C ALA A 33 1.40 -15.17 -0.91
N PHE A 34 0.19 -15.56 -1.32
CA PHE A 34 -0.43 -15.07 -2.56
C PHE A 34 -0.62 -13.55 -2.53
N TRP A 35 -1.27 -13.02 -1.50
CA TRP A 35 -1.55 -11.59 -1.41
C TRP A 35 -0.28 -10.75 -1.24
N GLY A 36 0.74 -11.27 -0.54
CA GLY A 36 2.05 -10.63 -0.47
C GLY A 36 2.71 -10.55 -1.85
N CYS A 37 2.71 -11.65 -2.61
CA CYS A 37 3.19 -11.67 -3.99
C CYS A 37 2.41 -10.71 -4.89
N TYR A 38 1.08 -10.65 -4.74
CA TYR A 38 0.21 -9.77 -5.49
C TYR A 38 0.59 -8.30 -5.26
N LEU A 39 0.74 -7.87 -4.00
CA LEU A 39 1.13 -6.50 -3.68
C LEU A 39 2.50 -6.15 -4.23
N SER A 40 3.53 -6.96 -3.95
CA SER A 40 4.88 -6.68 -4.42
C SER A 40 4.89 -6.53 -5.95
N ASN A 41 4.20 -7.42 -6.65
CA ASN A 41 4.19 -7.37 -8.10
C ASN A 41 3.45 -6.15 -8.65
N LEU A 42 2.28 -5.82 -8.09
CA LEU A 42 1.48 -4.68 -8.52
C LEU A 42 2.21 -3.37 -8.23
N LEU A 43 2.74 -3.21 -7.01
CA LEU A 43 3.52 -2.04 -6.62
C LEU A 43 4.73 -1.85 -7.54
N TRP A 44 5.56 -2.88 -7.73
CA TRP A 44 6.73 -2.73 -8.60
C TRP A 44 6.36 -2.47 -10.06
N SER A 45 5.28 -3.07 -10.55
CA SER A 45 4.78 -2.80 -11.90
C SER A 45 4.33 -1.34 -12.04
N PHE A 46 3.55 -0.86 -11.08
CA PHE A 46 3.07 0.51 -11.02
C PHE A 46 4.22 1.53 -10.97
N HIS A 47 5.15 1.38 -10.02
CA HIS A 47 6.26 2.30 -9.84
C HIS A 47 7.23 2.33 -11.03
N LEU A 48 7.32 1.23 -11.79
CA LEU A 48 8.15 1.14 -12.98
C LEU A 48 7.38 1.45 -14.29
N GLY A 49 6.10 1.82 -14.19
CA GLY A 49 5.24 2.10 -15.34
C GLY A 49 5.03 0.91 -16.28
N ARG A 50 5.06 -0.30 -15.74
CA ARG A 50 4.87 -1.54 -16.50
C ARG A 50 3.39 -1.91 -16.52
N PRO A 51 2.85 -2.36 -17.67
CA PRO A 51 1.55 -2.98 -17.69
C PRO A 51 1.56 -4.18 -16.76
N PHE A 52 0.63 -4.19 -15.83
CA PHE A 52 0.31 -5.38 -15.07
C PHE A 52 -1.19 -5.42 -14.86
N SER A 53 -1.82 -6.39 -15.52
CA SER A 53 -3.17 -6.80 -15.20
C SER A 53 -3.08 -8.24 -14.74
N LEU A 54 -3.68 -8.51 -13.60
CA LEU A 54 -4.14 -9.85 -13.27
C LEU A 54 -5.60 -9.93 -13.70
N ASP A 55 -6.03 -11.07 -14.21
CA ASP A 55 -7.46 -11.33 -14.31
C ASP A 55 -7.97 -11.69 -12.91
N ASP A 56 -8.74 -10.78 -12.30
CA ASP A 56 -9.30 -10.99 -10.97
C ASP A 56 -10.23 -12.22 -10.93
N SER A 57 -10.76 -12.68 -12.07
CA SER A 57 -11.56 -13.90 -12.16
C SER A 57 -10.75 -15.18 -11.93
N GLU A 58 -9.43 -15.13 -12.14
CA GLU A 58 -8.55 -16.26 -11.85
C GLU A 58 -8.24 -16.36 -10.35
N VAL A 59 -8.46 -15.30 -9.56
CA VAL A 59 -8.17 -15.29 -8.12
C VAL A 59 -9.40 -15.66 -7.32
N THR A 60 -9.38 -16.86 -6.75
CA THR A 60 -10.48 -17.33 -5.89
C THR A 60 -10.12 -17.28 -4.40
N VAL A 61 -8.83 -17.22 -4.06
CA VAL A 61 -8.38 -17.11 -2.67
C VAL A 61 -8.88 -15.80 -2.04
N PRO A 62 -9.59 -15.86 -0.89
CA PRO A 62 -10.15 -14.66 -0.28
C PRO A 62 -9.03 -13.73 0.23
N LYS A 63 -9.35 -12.45 0.41
CA LYS A 63 -8.45 -11.50 1.08
C LYS A 63 -8.24 -11.93 2.54
N PRO A 64 -7.04 -11.75 3.11
CA PRO A 64 -6.80 -12.06 4.51
C PRO A 64 -7.61 -11.14 5.42
N ASP A 65 -8.40 -11.72 6.33
CA ASP A 65 -9.06 -10.94 7.38
C ASP A 65 -8.05 -10.67 8.51
N PRO A 66 -7.74 -9.39 8.82
CA PRO A 66 -6.85 -9.02 9.92
C PRO A 66 -7.19 -9.67 11.26
N LYS A 67 -8.47 -9.95 11.53
CA LYS A 67 -8.93 -10.57 12.78
C LYS A 67 -8.57 -12.06 12.89
N THR A 68 -8.31 -12.70 11.76
CA THR A 68 -8.04 -14.15 11.69
C THR A 68 -6.55 -14.46 11.54
N LEU A 69 -5.74 -13.47 11.16
CA LEU A 69 -4.31 -13.62 11.03
C LEU A 69 -3.63 -13.70 12.40
N PRO A 70 -2.64 -14.58 12.59
CA PRO A 70 -1.88 -14.63 13.83
C PRO A 70 -1.12 -13.32 13.99
N THR A 71 -1.42 -12.60 15.06
CA THR A 71 -0.69 -11.42 15.50
C THR A 71 0.10 -11.77 16.74
N ASN A 72 1.36 -11.31 16.82
CA ASN A 72 2.02 -11.24 18.10
C ASN A 72 1.35 -10.14 18.95
N PRO A 73 1.36 -10.22 20.29
CA PRO A 73 0.84 -9.12 21.11
C PRO A 73 1.64 -7.82 20.88
N THR A 74 2.93 -7.97 20.59
CA THR A 74 3.87 -6.88 20.38
C THR A 74 4.56 -7.05 19.03
N TRP A 75 4.65 -5.95 18.27
CA TRP A 75 5.48 -5.89 17.08
C TRP A 75 6.95 -6.06 17.44
N GLN A 76 7.69 -6.71 16.56
CA GLN A 76 9.12 -6.89 16.69
C GLN A 76 9.80 -6.39 15.40
N PRO A 77 10.88 -5.59 15.50
CA PRO A 77 11.65 -5.21 14.33
C PRO A 77 12.16 -6.45 13.59
N TYR A 78 12.13 -6.42 12.26
CA TYR A 78 12.76 -7.45 11.43
C TYR A 78 14.28 -7.38 11.64
N SER A 79 14.76 -8.09 12.65
CA SER A 79 16.16 -8.13 13.02
C SER A 79 16.77 -9.34 12.33
N ILE A 80 17.60 -9.11 11.33
CA ILE A 80 18.53 -10.16 10.89
C ILE A 80 19.51 -10.38 12.06
N PRO A 81 19.63 -11.59 12.62
CA PRO A 81 20.46 -11.84 13.82
C PRO A 81 21.93 -11.42 13.70
N SER A 82 22.44 -11.26 12.47
CA SER A 82 23.81 -10.82 12.19
C SER A 82 24.04 -9.31 12.26
N LEU A 83 23.00 -8.49 12.41
CA LEU A 83 23.09 -7.04 12.50
C LEU A 83 22.64 -6.58 13.88
N GLN A 84 23.44 -6.91 14.90
CA GLN A 84 23.30 -6.31 16.22
C GLN A 84 23.23 -4.79 16.07
N PHE A 85 22.14 -4.22 16.58
CA PHE A 85 21.91 -2.78 16.63
C PHE A 85 23.14 -2.09 17.23
N VAL A 86 23.58 -1.01 16.58
CA VAL A 86 24.74 -0.22 17.03
C VAL A 86 24.45 0.25 18.47
N PRO A 87 25.36 0.03 19.44
CA PRO A 87 25.20 0.58 20.78
C PRO A 87 25.24 2.12 20.67
N GLY A 88 24.11 2.78 20.93
CA GLY A 88 24.03 4.25 20.94
C GLY A 88 22.83 4.86 20.20
N THR A 89 22.10 4.10 19.37
CA THR A 89 20.75 4.53 18.97
C THR A 89 19.84 4.34 20.16
N THR A 90 19.11 5.38 20.57
CA THR A 90 18.07 5.28 21.59
C THR A 90 17.23 4.06 21.28
N GLN A 91 17.31 3.04 22.14
CA GLN A 91 16.30 1.99 22.22
C GLN A 91 15.04 2.70 22.67
N HIS A 92 14.38 3.43 21.76
CA HIS A 92 12.98 3.72 21.96
C HIS A 92 12.30 2.35 22.07
N ASP A 93 11.41 2.20 23.05
CA ASP A 93 10.64 1.00 23.41
C ASP A 93 9.73 0.49 22.26
N ALA A 94 10.28 0.32 21.05
CA ALA A 94 9.63 -0.35 19.93
C ALA A 94 9.25 -1.80 20.29
N SER A 95 9.85 -2.35 21.36
CA SER A 95 9.52 -3.63 21.99
C SER A 95 8.11 -3.71 22.60
N GLN A 96 7.37 -2.60 22.69
CA GLN A 96 6.03 -2.56 23.32
C GLN A 96 4.88 -2.15 22.36
N LEU A 97 5.17 -1.85 21.10
CA LEU A 97 4.11 -1.44 20.17
C LEU A 97 3.19 -2.63 19.84
N PRO A 98 1.86 -2.43 19.78
CA PRO A 98 0.94 -3.50 19.38
C PRO A 98 1.21 -3.92 17.94
N ASP A 99 1.17 -5.23 17.66
CA ASP A 99 1.34 -5.74 16.30
C ASP A 99 0.05 -5.53 15.49
N ILE A 100 0.00 -4.40 14.78
CA ILE A 100 -1.09 -4.06 13.86
C ILE A 100 -0.74 -4.41 12.41
N THR A 101 0.29 -5.22 12.17
CA THR A 101 0.77 -5.57 10.82
C THR A 101 -0.31 -6.18 9.93
N PRO A 102 -1.19 -7.09 10.40
CA PRO A 102 -2.28 -7.60 9.57
C PRO A 102 -3.28 -6.54 9.11
N GLN A 103 -3.53 -5.53 9.94
CA GLN A 103 -4.44 -4.43 9.58
C GLN A 103 -3.79 -3.54 8.53
N ILE A 104 -2.50 -3.24 8.69
CA ILE A 104 -1.71 -2.49 7.71
C ILE A 104 -1.67 -3.23 6.38
N PHE A 105 -1.45 -4.55 6.39
CA PHE A 105 -1.45 -5.39 5.19
C PHE A 105 -2.78 -5.34 4.44
N HIS A 106 -3.90 -5.41 5.16
CA HIS A 106 -5.24 -5.24 4.56
C HIS A 106 -5.39 -3.89 3.86
N HIS A 107 -4.94 -2.80 4.48
CA HIS A 107 -5.03 -1.47 3.86
C HIS A 107 -4.06 -1.28 2.69
N TRP A 108 -2.89 -1.94 2.68
CA TRP A 108 -2.03 -1.99 1.50
C TRP A 108 -2.73 -2.65 0.31
N ILE A 109 -3.45 -3.76 0.54
CA ILE A 109 -4.26 -4.41 -0.51
C ILE A 109 -5.30 -3.44 -1.07
N PHE A 110 -6.00 -2.70 -0.19
CA PHE A 110 -6.97 -1.70 -0.62
C PHE A 110 -6.33 -0.62 -1.51
N LEU A 111 -5.22 -0.01 -1.09
CA LEU A 111 -4.55 1.03 -1.89
C LEU A 111 -4.10 0.50 -3.25
N CYS A 112 -3.48 -0.69 -3.28
CA CYS A 112 -2.99 -1.32 -4.50
C CYS A 112 -4.12 -1.61 -5.50
N GLN A 113 -5.26 -2.11 -5.04
CA GLN A 113 -6.39 -2.43 -5.92
C GLN A 113 -7.04 -1.16 -6.50
N ASN A 114 -7.19 -0.12 -5.70
CA ASN A 114 -7.76 1.14 -6.18
C ASN A 114 -6.88 1.79 -7.26
N ILE A 115 -5.55 1.78 -7.09
CA ILE A 115 -4.67 2.35 -8.11
C ILE A 115 -4.55 1.45 -9.35
N ALA A 116 -4.79 0.14 -9.23
CA ALA A 116 -4.69 -0.80 -10.35
C ALA A 116 -5.56 -0.39 -11.54
N VAL A 117 -6.77 0.16 -11.29
CA VAL A 117 -7.70 0.57 -12.35
C VAL A 117 -7.10 1.71 -13.18
N VAL A 118 -6.50 2.71 -12.52
CA VAL A 118 -5.82 3.83 -13.18
C VAL A 118 -4.53 3.35 -13.85
N GLY A 119 -3.76 2.49 -13.17
CA GLY A 119 -2.53 1.90 -13.71
C GLY A 119 -2.79 1.10 -14.98
N HIS A 120 -3.88 0.32 -15.03
CA HIS A 120 -4.31 -0.40 -16.22
C HIS A 120 -4.67 0.57 -17.35
N ALA A 121 -5.47 1.60 -17.07
CA ALA A 121 -5.83 2.60 -18.07
C ALA A 121 -4.62 3.32 -18.69
N LEU A 122 -3.56 3.54 -17.90
CA LEU A 122 -2.37 4.27 -18.32
C LEU A 122 -1.28 3.39 -18.96
N TYR A 123 -1.09 2.17 -18.47
CA TYR A 123 0.03 1.31 -18.85
C TYR A 123 -0.36 0.15 -19.76
N SER A 124 -1.63 -0.21 -19.86
CA SER A 124 -2.11 -1.19 -20.84
C SER A 124 -2.17 -0.62 -22.25
N TYR A 125 -2.31 -1.49 -23.26
CA TYR A 125 -2.44 -1.12 -24.67
C TYR A 125 -3.82 -0.50 -25.02
N THR A 126 -4.45 0.19 -24.09
CA THR A 126 -5.77 0.82 -24.29
C THR A 126 -5.59 2.32 -24.45
N SER A 127 -6.05 2.87 -25.58
CA SER A 127 -6.13 4.33 -25.71
C SER A 127 -7.27 4.85 -24.83
N ILE A 128 -6.94 5.61 -23.79
CA ILE A 128 -7.93 6.31 -22.95
C ILE A 128 -7.98 7.79 -23.34
N SER A 129 -9.19 8.35 -23.41
CA SER A 129 -9.37 9.79 -23.67
C SER A 129 -9.01 10.60 -22.42
N LYS A 130 -8.55 11.85 -22.58
CA LYS A 130 -8.27 12.74 -21.43
C LYS A 130 -9.49 12.90 -20.49
N PRO A 131 -10.73 13.12 -20.99
CA PRO A 131 -11.90 13.19 -20.11
C PRO A 131 -12.12 11.92 -19.30
N ALA A 132 -12.08 10.75 -19.95
CA ALA A 132 -12.29 9.48 -19.26
C ALA A 132 -11.18 9.17 -18.24
N LEU A 133 -9.92 9.52 -18.55
CA LEU A 133 -8.82 9.39 -17.60
C LEU A 133 -8.99 10.33 -16.40
N GLN A 134 -9.49 11.54 -16.62
CA GLN A 134 -9.72 12.49 -15.53
C GLN A 134 -10.86 12.02 -14.62
N GLU A 135 -11.97 11.58 -15.19
CA GLU A 135 -13.08 10.98 -14.44
C GLU A 135 -12.60 9.81 -13.58
N LEU A 136 -11.82 8.88 -14.16
CA LEU A 136 -11.25 7.76 -13.43
C LEU A 136 -10.30 8.19 -12.30
N CYS A 137 -9.47 9.21 -12.54
CA CYS A 137 -8.62 9.79 -11.51
C CYS A 137 -9.44 10.40 -10.37
N GLU A 138 -10.53 11.12 -10.68
CA GLU A 138 -11.40 11.77 -9.69
C GLU A 138 -12.17 10.77 -8.83
N GLU A 139 -12.70 9.71 -9.43
CA GLU A 139 -13.33 8.59 -8.72
C GLU A 139 -12.33 7.95 -7.75
N THR A 140 -11.14 7.60 -8.25
CA THR A 140 -10.08 6.99 -7.43
C THR A 140 -9.63 7.94 -6.31
N THR A 141 -9.47 9.23 -6.60
CA THR A 141 -9.13 10.25 -5.60
C THR A 141 -10.20 10.35 -4.50
N THR A 142 -11.48 10.30 -4.86
CA THR A 142 -12.59 10.34 -3.91
C THR A 142 -12.57 9.13 -2.98
N GLU A 143 -12.39 7.94 -3.53
CA GLU A 143 -12.26 6.70 -2.75
C GLU A 143 -11.05 6.75 -1.79
N LEU A 144 -9.91 7.28 -2.25
CA LEU A 144 -8.72 7.42 -1.41
C LEU A 144 -8.91 8.45 -0.29
N PHE A 145 -9.57 9.58 -0.53
CA PHE A 145 -9.90 10.54 0.53
C PHE A 145 -10.83 9.93 1.56
N HIS A 146 -11.91 9.29 1.11
CA HIS A 146 -12.83 8.59 2.00
C HIS A 146 -12.13 7.50 2.82
N TRP A 147 -11.26 6.71 2.18
CA TRP A 147 -10.44 5.73 2.88
C TRP A 147 -9.61 6.37 4.00
N LYS A 148 -8.89 7.46 3.70
CA LYS A 148 -8.02 8.17 4.65
C LYS A 148 -8.80 8.69 5.86
N ASP A 149 -10.00 9.22 5.65
CA ASP A 149 -10.88 9.72 6.71
C ASP A 149 -11.55 8.61 7.52
N SER A 150 -11.79 7.45 6.90
CA SER A 150 -12.40 6.28 7.54
C SER A 150 -11.43 5.43 8.37
N LEU A 151 -10.13 5.71 8.32
CA LEU A 151 -9.12 4.93 9.04
C LEU A 151 -9.37 4.95 10.56
N PRO A 152 -9.34 3.78 11.24
CA PRO A 152 -9.39 3.70 12.69
C PRO A 152 -8.29 4.54 13.37
N PRO A 153 -8.52 5.08 14.58
CA PRO A 153 -7.56 5.98 15.25
C PRO A 153 -6.14 5.43 15.37
N HIS A 154 -5.98 4.13 15.64
CA HIS A 154 -4.66 3.49 15.78
C HIS A 154 -3.92 3.28 14.45
N LEU A 155 -4.57 3.54 13.32
CA LEU A 155 -3.98 3.55 11.98
C LEU A 155 -3.81 4.96 11.40
N GLN A 156 -4.24 5.99 12.13
CA GLN A 156 -4.00 7.37 11.75
C GLN A 156 -2.61 7.81 12.20
N ILE A 157 -2.03 8.76 11.46
CA ILE A 157 -0.76 9.39 11.79
C ILE A 157 -0.98 10.90 11.85
N ASP A 158 -0.71 11.49 13.02
CA ASP A 158 -0.45 12.93 13.13
C ASP A 158 1.05 13.16 12.88
N THR A 159 1.37 13.89 11.82
CA THR A 159 2.76 14.22 11.45
C THR A 159 3.37 15.31 12.33
N SER A 160 2.56 15.97 13.16
CA SER A 160 3.00 16.94 14.16
C SER A 160 3.53 16.27 15.42
N ASP A 161 3.06 15.07 15.72
CA ASP A 161 3.54 14.26 16.84
C ASP A 161 4.80 13.49 16.44
N THR A 162 5.96 14.04 16.79
CA THR A 162 7.25 13.37 16.61
C THR A 162 7.69 12.55 17.83
N GLY A 163 6.94 12.60 18.93
CA GLY A 163 7.30 11.94 20.20
C GLY A 163 6.85 10.48 20.26
N THR A 164 5.68 10.17 19.72
CA THR A 164 5.17 8.79 19.71
C THR A 164 5.85 7.97 18.61
N VAL A 165 6.41 6.82 18.99
CA VAL A 165 6.98 5.84 18.06
C VAL A 165 5.87 5.25 17.19
N LYS A 166 6.07 5.25 15.87
CA LYS A 166 5.09 4.79 14.88
C LYS A 166 5.68 3.64 14.10
N LEU A 167 4.92 2.56 13.88
CA LEU A 167 5.44 1.41 13.14
C LEU A 167 5.95 1.81 11.74
N PRO A 168 7.11 1.27 11.30
CA PRO A 168 7.72 1.68 10.03
C PRO A 168 6.79 1.38 8.84
N GLN A 169 6.14 0.21 8.84
CA GLN A 169 5.17 -0.18 7.82
C GLN A 169 3.90 0.69 7.81
N LEU A 170 3.55 1.32 8.94
CA LEU A 170 2.45 2.29 9.00
C LEU A 170 2.86 3.61 8.35
N LEU A 171 4.07 4.10 8.63
CA LEU A 171 4.61 5.29 7.96
C LEU A 171 4.67 5.08 6.44
N MET A 172 5.12 3.90 6.00
CA MET A 172 5.15 3.54 4.57
C MET A 172 3.76 3.53 3.94
N LEU A 173 2.73 3.01 4.61
CA LEU A 173 1.35 3.02 4.12
C LEU A 173 0.84 4.45 3.86
N HIS A 174 1.14 5.40 4.76
CA HIS A 174 0.74 6.80 4.58
C HIS A 174 1.57 7.52 3.53
N MET A 175 2.86 7.18 3.40
CA MET A 175 3.70 7.68 2.29
C MET A 175 3.16 7.21 0.94
N GLU A 176 2.73 5.95 0.84
CA GLU A 176 2.11 5.41 -0.37
C GLU A 176 0.83 6.16 -0.71
N TYR A 177 -0.06 6.38 0.25
CA TYR A 177 -1.26 7.18 0.03
C TYR A 177 -0.95 8.55 -0.60
N HIS A 178 0.02 9.28 -0.05
CA HIS A 178 0.42 10.59 -0.61
C HIS A 178 1.12 10.46 -1.97
N HIS A 179 1.87 9.37 -2.20
CA HIS A 179 2.44 9.06 -3.51
C HIS A 179 1.33 8.88 -4.56
N LEU A 180 0.28 8.11 -4.24
CA LEU A 180 -0.89 7.92 -5.09
C LEU A 180 -1.62 9.24 -5.37
N GLN A 181 -1.76 10.11 -4.36
CA GLN A 181 -2.34 11.44 -4.58
C GLN A 181 -1.51 12.28 -5.56
N ILE A 182 -0.18 12.26 -5.47
CA ILE A 182 0.68 12.94 -6.45
C ILE A 182 0.48 12.31 -7.83
N PHE A 183 0.47 10.99 -7.92
CA PHE A 183 0.32 10.26 -9.18
C PHE A 183 -0.97 10.64 -9.91
N LEU A 184 -2.11 10.60 -9.21
CA LEU A 184 -3.42 10.88 -9.78
C LEU A 184 -3.57 12.33 -10.28
N HIS A 185 -2.89 13.27 -9.64
CA HIS A 185 -3.02 14.70 -9.92
C HIS A 185 -1.96 15.26 -10.87
N ARG A 186 -0.78 14.62 -10.97
CA ARG A 186 0.36 15.10 -11.77
C ARG A 186 0.01 15.38 -13.24
N PRO A 187 -0.75 14.53 -13.95
CA PRO A 187 -1.17 14.80 -15.33
C PRO A 187 -1.95 16.11 -15.47
N TRP A 188 -2.62 16.57 -14.43
CA TRP A 188 -3.54 17.71 -14.46
C TRP A 188 -2.91 19.03 -13.98
N THR A 189 -1.61 19.04 -13.68
CA THR A 189 -0.90 20.23 -13.18
C THR A 189 -0.57 21.29 -14.24
N SER A 190 -0.86 21.01 -15.52
CA SER A 190 -0.69 21.92 -16.65
C SER A 190 -2.03 22.19 -17.33
N SER A 191 -2.33 23.47 -17.61
CA SER A 191 -3.53 23.88 -18.33
C SER A 191 -3.66 23.27 -19.73
N GLN A 192 -2.53 22.90 -20.35
CA GLN A 192 -2.50 22.24 -21.67
C GLN A 192 -2.92 20.76 -21.61
N LEU A 193 -2.83 20.16 -20.42
CA LEU A 193 -3.15 18.75 -20.20
C LEU A 193 -4.60 18.55 -19.74
N GLN A 194 -5.28 19.60 -19.32
CA GLN A 194 -6.70 19.59 -18.98
C GLN A 194 -7.54 19.13 -20.18
N PRO A 195 -8.60 18.34 -19.95
CA PRO A 195 -9.55 17.95 -20.99
C PRO A 195 -10.35 19.15 -21.48
N GLN A 196 -10.97 18.97 -22.65
CA GLN A 196 -11.91 19.92 -23.23
C GLN A 196 -13.20 19.15 -23.53
N PRO A 197 -14.35 19.50 -22.91
CA PRO A 197 -14.54 20.58 -21.94
C PRO A 197 -13.78 20.36 -20.62
N LEU A 198 -13.58 21.44 -19.85
CA LEU A 198 -12.98 21.39 -18.51
C LEU A 198 -13.76 20.43 -17.61
N GLN A 199 -13.05 19.52 -16.96
CA GLN A 199 -13.56 18.61 -15.95
C GLN A 199 -12.75 18.77 -14.66
N GLY A 200 -13.33 18.35 -13.54
CA GLY A 200 -12.68 18.38 -12.23
C GLY A 200 -12.44 19.74 -11.60
N ALA A 201 -11.67 19.69 -10.51
CA ALA A 201 -11.30 20.85 -9.71
C ALA A 201 -10.19 21.73 -10.34
N GLY A 202 -9.64 21.30 -11.49
CA GLY A 202 -8.71 22.07 -12.30
C GLY A 202 -7.27 22.16 -11.79
N VAL A 203 -6.46 22.94 -12.52
CA VAL A 203 -4.99 22.99 -12.39
C VAL A 203 -4.52 23.44 -10.99
N HIS A 204 -5.19 24.43 -10.40
CA HIS A 204 -4.80 24.94 -9.08
C HIS A 204 -5.00 23.91 -7.99
N HIS A 205 -6.11 23.17 -8.03
CA HIS A 205 -6.37 22.07 -7.11
C HIS A 205 -5.33 20.96 -7.29
N ALA A 206 -5.07 20.52 -8.52
CA ALA A 206 -4.08 19.48 -8.80
C ALA A 206 -2.69 19.84 -8.25
N ARG A 207 -2.23 21.08 -8.49
CA ARG A 207 -0.95 21.57 -7.95
C ARG A 207 -0.94 21.60 -6.42
N HIS A 208 -2.03 22.06 -5.82
CA HIS A 208 -2.16 22.11 -4.36
C HIS A 208 -2.07 20.71 -3.75
N VAL A 209 -2.83 19.73 -4.27
CA VAL A 209 -2.79 18.35 -3.78
C VAL A 209 -1.39 17.73 -3.92
N CYS A 210 -0.72 17.91 -5.06
CA CYS A 210 0.64 17.44 -5.24
C CYS A 210 1.62 18.06 -4.22
N ALA A 211 1.54 19.38 -3.99
CA ALA A 211 2.43 20.09 -3.07
C ALA A 211 2.19 19.69 -1.62
N THR A 212 0.93 19.58 -1.20
CA THR A 212 0.55 19.13 0.14
C THR A 212 1.01 17.69 0.37
N SER A 213 0.75 16.78 -0.57
CA SER A 213 1.18 15.38 -0.45
C SER A 213 2.71 15.22 -0.42
N ALA A 214 3.45 15.97 -1.25
CA ALA A 214 4.92 15.96 -1.21
C ALA A 214 5.46 16.47 0.15
N THR A 215 4.80 17.47 0.74
CA THR A 215 5.13 17.99 2.07
C THR A 215 4.90 16.94 3.15
N GLU A 216 3.77 16.22 3.11
CA GLU A 216 3.47 15.15 4.06
C GLU A 216 4.42 13.97 3.92
N ILE A 217 4.80 13.56 2.70
CA ILE A 217 5.84 12.53 2.50
C ILE A 217 7.15 12.96 3.15
N ALA A 218 7.58 14.22 2.98
CA ALA A 218 8.80 14.72 3.61
C ALA A 218 8.73 14.69 5.14
N ARG A 219 7.56 15.00 5.73
CA ARG A 219 7.33 14.90 7.18
C ARG A 219 7.41 13.45 7.65
N LEU A 220 6.74 12.53 6.96
CA LEU A 220 6.74 11.09 7.28
C LEU A 220 8.15 10.50 7.16
N LEU A 221 8.91 10.86 6.12
CA LEU A 221 10.31 10.44 5.95
C LEU A 221 11.18 10.92 7.11
N ARG A 222 10.99 12.16 7.59
CA ARG A 222 11.72 12.68 8.74
C ARG A 222 11.40 11.91 10.03
N ILE A 223 10.13 11.55 10.25
CA ILE A 223 9.73 10.70 11.38
C ILE A 223 10.41 9.34 11.27
N TYR A 224 10.38 8.73 10.08
CA TYR A 224 11.02 7.44 9.82
C TYR A 224 12.52 7.49 10.10
N GLU A 225 13.21 8.50 9.58
CA GLU A 225 14.65 8.70 9.78
C GLU A 225 15.00 8.83 11.27
N ASN A 226 14.25 9.64 12.01
CA ASN A 226 14.48 9.87 13.43
C ASN A 226 14.24 8.60 14.27
N GLN A 227 13.25 7.79 13.92
CA GLN A 227 12.85 6.62 14.72
C GLN A 227 13.61 5.34 14.35
N TYR A 228 14.01 5.18 13.08
CA TYR A 228 14.54 3.92 12.56
C TYR A 228 15.86 4.06 11.79
N THR A 229 16.30 5.28 11.45
CA THR A 229 17.38 5.57 10.50
C THR A 229 17.08 5.07 9.07
N PHE A 230 17.71 5.67 8.05
CA PHE A 230 17.56 5.20 6.65
C PHE A 230 18.27 3.88 6.35
N ARG A 231 19.02 3.31 7.29
CA ARG A 231 19.84 2.11 7.04
C ARG A 231 19.01 0.87 6.67
N PHE A 232 17.72 0.88 6.98
CA PHE A 232 16.80 -0.25 6.79
C PHE A 232 15.79 -0.05 5.66
N ILE A 233 15.89 1.03 4.87
CA ILE A 233 14.85 1.35 3.88
C ILE A 233 14.97 0.57 2.55
N ASN A 234 16.14 0.00 2.23
CA ASN A 234 16.43 -0.68 0.95
C ASN A 234 17.40 -1.87 1.12
N ARG A 235 17.17 -2.80 2.04
CA ARG A 235 17.98 -4.03 2.09
C ARG A 235 17.11 -5.22 1.73
N ASP A 236 17.07 -5.48 0.43
CA ASP A 236 16.66 -6.75 -0.19
C ASP A 236 17.48 -7.93 0.37
#